data_AF-A0A9P4H4L6-F1
#
_entry.id   AF-A0A9P4H4L6-F1
#
_cell.length_a   1.000
_cell.length_b   1.000
_cell.length_c   1.000
_cell.angle_alpha   90.00
_cell.angle_beta   90.00
_cell.angle_gamma   90.00
#
_symmetry.space_group_name_H-M   'P 1'
#
loop_
_entity.id
_entity.type
_entity.pdbx_description
1 polymer ?
#
loop_
_entity_poly.entity_id
_entity_poly.type
_entity_poly.pdbx_seq_one_letter_code
_entity_poly.pdbx_strand_id
1 'polypeptide(L)'
;MQSLRRTVVTAARKGRTSIPRQLRRYAHDEAAHGHGHAPVNEPMGVGFWGTIAVIPIGWALYYVSRDSSDNAQPVLTRMINGYTETSEKWSKRNDLHVRMIEQAGEDRVLFMNTKPQEYVDMKFPEIMNVGSPYNVPAGSQNNMEKVIEKYKKLAYEENERKLEALRNNEVKSEQPFEKIHIRKAPGDSL
;
A
#
# COMPACT_ATOMS: atom_id res chain seq x y z
N MET A 1 24.48 13.65 -8.36
CA MET A 1 24.80 12.37 -7.69
C MET A 1 23.74 11.37 -8.09
N GLN A 2 24.16 10.30 -8.76
CA GLN A 2 23.29 9.40 -9.51
C GLN A 2 22.70 8.31 -8.60
N SER A 3 21.43 8.01 -8.88
CA SER A 3 20.49 7.17 -8.16
C SER A 3 21.00 5.76 -7.79
N LEU A 4 20.72 5.36 -6.56
CA LEU A 4 20.65 3.96 -6.11
C LEU A 4 19.59 3.20 -6.91
N ARG A 5 20.04 2.54 -7.98
CA ARG A 5 19.30 1.47 -8.65
C ARG A 5 20.24 0.28 -8.73
N ARG A 6 19.93 -0.80 -7.99
CA ARG A 6 20.17 -2.23 -8.34
C ARG A 6 20.09 -3.11 -7.10
N THR A 7 18.90 -3.61 -6.82
CA THR A 7 18.67 -4.79 -5.96
C THR A 7 17.45 -5.55 -6.47
N VAL A 8 17.55 -6.10 -7.70
CA VAL A 8 16.71 -7.23 -8.14
C VAL A 8 17.54 -8.09 -9.10
N VAL A 9 18.40 -8.94 -8.55
CA VAL A 9 19.00 -10.06 -9.29
C VAL A 9 18.98 -11.24 -8.34
N THR A 10 18.11 -12.22 -8.60
CA THR A 10 18.23 -13.68 -8.33
C THR A 10 16.88 -14.34 -8.05
N ALA A 11 16.02 -14.49 -9.05
CA ALA A 11 14.91 -15.47 -9.01
C ALA A 11 14.32 -15.78 -10.39
N ALA A 12 15.13 -16.17 -11.37
CA ALA A 12 14.59 -16.74 -12.61
C ALA A 12 15.67 -17.51 -13.39
N ARG A 13 15.89 -18.77 -13.03
CA ARG A 13 16.40 -19.84 -13.92
C ARG A 13 16.47 -21.16 -13.15
N LYS A 14 15.31 -21.78 -12.92
CA LYS A 14 15.24 -23.20 -12.61
C LYS A 14 14.07 -23.76 -13.39
N GLY A 15 14.39 -24.57 -14.41
CA GLY A 15 13.37 -25.14 -15.30
C GLY A 15 13.85 -25.45 -16.71
N ARG A 16 14.98 -26.15 -16.86
CA ARG A 16 15.22 -26.97 -18.06
C ARG A 16 15.29 -28.42 -17.60
N THR A 17 14.18 -29.11 -17.71
CA THR A 17 14.07 -30.56 -17.53
C THR A 17 14.83 -31.23 -18.68
N SER A 18 16.02 -31.79 -18.43
CA SER A 18 16.69 -32.65 -19.39
C SER A 18 15.92 -33.98 -19.48
N ILE A 19 15.29 -34.25 -20.60
CA ILE A 19 14.69 -35.56 -20.89
C ILE A 19 15.85 -36.58 -21.02
N PRO A 20 15.92 -37.67 -20.25
CA PRO A 20 16.92 -38.70 -20.47
C PRO A 20 16.63 -39.43 -21.79
N ARG A 21 17.61 -39.46 -22.67
CA ARG A 21 17.58 -40.21 -23.93
C ARG A 21 17.50 -41.70 -23.60
N GLN A 22 16.42 -42.38 -24.00
CA GLN A 22 16.29 -43.82 -23.88
C GLN A 22 17.39 -44.53 -24.68
N LEU A 23 18.11 -45.43 -24.02
CA LEU A 23 19.04 -46.37 -24.64
C LEU A 23 18.21 -47.50 -25.26
N ARG A 24 18.19 -47.62 -26.59
CA ARG A 24 17.63 -48.79 -27.27
C ARG A 24 18.49 -50.01 -26.92
N ARG A 25 17.98 -50.90 -26.08
CA ARG A 25 18.51 -52.25 -25.92
C ARG A 25 17.60 -53.19 -26.71
N TYR A 26 18.17 -53.85 -27.72
CA TYR A 26 17.56 -54.99 -28.36
C TYR A 26 17.53 -56.13 -27.34
N ALA A 27 16.34 -56.54 -26.90
CA ALA A 27 16.15 -57.79 -26.18
C ALA A 27 15.71 -58.82 -27.23
N HIS A 28 16.61 -59.76 -27.53
CA HIS A 28 16.28 -60.98 -28.24
C HIS A 28 15.67 -61.99 -27.24
N ASP A 29 14.79 -62.83 -27.79
CA ASP A 29 13.99 -63.87 -27.16
C ASP A 29 14.76 -64.80 -26.19
N GLU A 30 14.09 -65.24 -25.12
CA GLU A 30 13.74 -66.67 -24.95
C GLU A 30 12.98 -66.92 -23.62
N ALA A 31 12.14 -67.94 -23.67
CA ALA A 31 11.11 -68.33 -22.71
C ALA A 31 11.65 -68.90 -21.38
N ALA A 32 10.92 -68.71 -20.27
CA ALA A 32 10.85 -69.68 -19.18
C ALA A 32 9.67 -69.43 -18.22
N HIS A 33 9.21 -70.53 -17.63
CA HIS A 33 7.91 -70.77 -16.99
C HIS A 33 7.71 -70.20 -15.58
N GLY A 34 6.44 -69.90 -15.27
CA GLY A 34 5.71 -70.29 -14.06
C GLY A 34 6.10 -69.66 -12.71
N HIS A 35 5.17 -68.93 -12.09
CA HIS A 35 4.86 -68.98 -10.64
C HIS A 35 3.49 -68.29 -10.38
N GLY A 36 2.65 -68.92 -9.56
CA GLY A 36 1.29 -68.46 -9.25
C GLY A 36 1.29 -67.13 -8.51
N HIS A 37 0.60 -66.14 -9.07
CA HIS A 37 0.35 -64.87 -8.40
C HIS A 37 -0.86 -65.03 -7.46
N ALA A 38 -0.63 -64.87 -6.16
CA ALA A 38 -1.69 -64.52 -5.22
C ALA A 38 -2.43 -63.27 -5.75
N PRO A 39 -3.75 -63.11 -5.52
CA PRO A 39 -4.48 -61.95 -6.01
C PRO A 39 -3.92 -60.69 -5.36
N VAL A 40 -3.04 -60.00 -6.07
CA VAL A 40 -2.61 -58.66 -5.71
C VAL A 40 -3.82 -57.79 -5.99
N ASN A 41 -4.46 -57.31 -4.92
CA ASN A 41 -5.51 -56.31 -5.02
C ASN A 41 -4.85 -55.01 -5.53
N GLU A 42 -4.76 -54.86 -6.85
CA GLU A 42 -4.33 -53.61 -7.47
C GLU A 42 -5.38 -52.54 -7.13
N PRO A 43 -5.01 -51.47 -6.38
CA PRO A 43 -5.95 -50.40 -6.10
C PRO A 43 -6.38 -49.77 -7.42
N MET A 44 -7.68 -49.50 -7.55
CA MET A 44 -8.26 -48.91 -8.76
C MET A 44 -7.45 -47.66 -9.14
N GLY A 45 -6.92 -47.65 -10.36
CA GLY A 45 -5.99 -46.61 -10.81
C GLY A 45 -6.61 -45.21 -10.74
N VAL A 46 -5.76 -44.18 -10.67
CA VAL A 46 -6.18 -42.77 -10.57
C VAL A 46 -7.18 -42.39 -11.67
N GLY A 47 -7.09 -42.99 -12.85
CA GLY A 47 -8.05 -42.78 -13.94
C GLY A 47 -9.48 -43.19 -13.62
N PHE A 48 -9.69 -44.26 -12.85
CA PHE A 48 -11.03 -44.72 -12.44
C PHE A 48 -11.70 -43.75 -11.46
N TRP A 49 -10.95 -43.24 -10.49
CA TRP A 49 -11.45 -42.20 -9.59
C TRP A 49 -11.65 -40.86 -10.31
N GLY A 50 -10.80 -40.56 -11.30
CA GLY A 50 -10.95 -39.40 -12.16
C GLY A 50 -12.27 -39.41 -12.95
N THR A 51 -12.65 -40.54 -13.55
CA THR A 51 -13.92 -40.65 -14.29
C THR A 51 -15.14 -40.57 -13.38
N ILE A 52 -15.08 -41.17 -12.19
CA ILE A 52 -16.14 -41.02 -11.18
C ILE A 52 -16.28 -39.56 -10.74
N ALA A 53 -15.17 -38.83 -10.58
CA ALA A 53 -15.20 -37.41 -10.21
C ALA A 53 -15.77 -36.50 -11.30
N VAL A 54 -15.59 -36.85 -12.59
CA VAL A 54 -16.13 -36.04 -13.71
C VAL A 54 -17.65 -35.95 -13.70
N ILE A 55 -18.36 -37.00 -13.28
CA ILE A 55 -19.83 -37.02 -13.27
C ILE A 55 -20.43 -35.95 -12.32
N PRO A 56 -20.09 -35.92 -11.01
CA PRO A 56 -20.59 -34.88 -10.12
C PRO A 56 -20.02 -33.50 -10.45
N ILE A 57 -18.79 -33.40 -10.94
CA ILE A 57 -18.20 -32.11 -11.37
C ILE A 57 -18.97 -31.54 -12.57
N GLY A 58 -19.25 -32.36 -13.59
CA GLY A 58 -20.02 -31.95 -14.76
C GLY A 58 -21.46 -31.57 -14.40
N TRP A 59 -22.09 -32.33 -13.49
CA TRP A 59 -23.43 -32.00 -13.00
C TRP A 59 -23.46 -30.69 -12.21
N ALA A 60 -22.48 -30.46 -11.33
CA ALA A 60 -22.35 -29.20 -10.60
C ALA A 60 -22.10 -28.02 -11.55
N LEU A 61 -21.24 -28.20 -12.56
CA LEU A 61 -20.94 -27.18 -13.55
C LEU A 61 -22.19 -26.81 -14.36
N TYR A 62 -22.98 -27.81 -14.77
CA TYR A 62 -24.26 -27.62 -15.46
C TYR A 62 -25.29 -26.88 -14.60
N TYR A 63 -25.37 -27.22 -13.31
CA TYR A 63 -26.29 -26.56 -12.38
C TYR A 63 -25.88 -25.10 -12.10
N VAL A 64 -24.58 -24.82 -12.11
CA VAL A 64 -24.01 -23.48 -11.90
C VAL A 64 -24.08 -22.62 -13.18
N SER A 65 -24.03 -23.24 -14.36
CA SER A 65 -24.10 -22.53 -15.64
C SER A 65 -25.53 -22.20 -16.09
N ARG A 66 -26.56 -22.81 -15.48
CA ARG A 66 -27.95 -22.52 -15.85
C ARG A 66 -28.38 -21.15 -15.35
N ASP A 67 -29.02 -20.37 -16.21
CA ASP A 67 -29.65 -19.11 -15.81
C ASP A 67 -30.84 -19.39 -14.90
N SER A 68 -30.89 -18.71 -13.75
CA SER A 68 -31.95 -18.90 -12.75
C SER A 68 -33.11 -17.90 -12.90
N SER A 69 -33.12 -17.05 -13.93
CA SER A 69 -34.27 -16.20 -14.33
C SER A 69 -33.93 -15.34 -15.57
N ASP A 70 -34.95 -14.96 -16.36
CA ASP A 70 -34.88 -14.19 -17.63
C ASP A 70 -34.09 -12.88 -17.65
N ASN A 71 -33.66 -12.35 -16.50
CA ASN A 71 -32.96 -11.06 -16.39
C ASN A 71 -31.77 -11.05 -15.41
N ALA A 72 -31.37 -12.21 -14.89
CA ALA A 72 -30.26 -12.30 -13.93
C ALA A 72 -29.01 -12.89 -14.60
N GLN A 73 -27.87 -12.23 -14.43
CA GLN A 73 -26.58 -12.77 -14.88
C GLN A 73 -26.31 -14.14 -14.23
N PRO A 74 -25.68 -15.09 -14.94
CA PRO A 74 -25.38 -16.41 -14.38
C PRO A 74 -24.48 -16.28 -13.15
N VAL A 75 -24.59 -17.24 -12.23
CA VAL A 75 -23.90 -17.22 -10.93
C VAL A 75 -22.39 -17.04 -11.08
N LEU A 76 -21.79 -17.66 -12.10
CA LEU A 76 -20.37 -17.50 -12.42
C LEU A 76 -20.01 -16.05 -12.78
N THR A 77 -20.81 -15.41 -13.63
CA THR A 77 -20.59 -14.01 -14.02
C THR A 77 -20.72 -13.08 -12.81
N ARG A 78 -21.69 -13.32 -11.92
CA ARG A 78 -21.82 -12.56 -10.67
C ARG A 78 -20.60 -12.72 -9.76
N MET A 79 -20.07 -13.94 -9.64
CA MET A 79 -18.86 -14.19 -8.84
C MET A 79 -17.64 -13.51 -9.45
N ILE A 80 -17.47 -13.58 -10.78
CA ILE A 80 -16.38 -12.90 -11.49
C ILE A 80 -16.50 -11.39 -11.27
N ASN A 81 -17.68 -10.81 -11.48
CA ASN A 81 -17.93 -9.38 -11.31
C ASN A 81 -17.68 -8.92 -9.86
N GLY A 82 -18.10 -9.70 -8.87
CA GLY A 82 -17.83 -9.39 -7.46
C GLY A 82 -16.33 -9.40 -7.14
N TYR A 83 -15.57 -10.33 -7.73
CA TYR A 83 -14.13 -10.40 -7.56
C TYR A 83 -13.41 -9.25 -8.28
N THR A 84 -13.79 -8.93 -9.52
CA THR A 84 -13.19 -7.82 -10.28
C THR A 84 -13.47 -6.48 -9.60
N GLU A 85 -14.70 -6.22 -9.16
CA GLU A 85 -15.03 -5.01 -8.40
C GLU A 85 -14.21 -4.88 -7.11
N THR A 86 -14.01 -6.00 -6.40
CA THR A 86 -13.18 -6.01 -5.20
C THR A 86 -11.73 -5.72 -5.55
N SER A 87 -11.19 -6.36 -6.58
CA SER A 87 -9.83 -6.13 -7.06
C SER A 87 -9.61 -4.66 -7.46
N GLU A 88 -10.55 -4.06 -8.19
CA GLU A 88 -10.51 -2.65 -8.58
C GLU A 88 -10.55 -1.71 -7.37
N LYS A 89 -11.41 -1.97 -6.38
CA LYS A 89 -11.48 -1.17 -5.15
C LYS A 89 -10.15 -1.21 -4.39
N TRP A 90 -9.52 -2.37 -4.31
CA TRP A 90 -8.21 -2.53 -3.67
C TRP A 90 -7.10 -1.84 -4.47
N SER A 91 -7.12 -1.95 -5.80
CA SER A 91 -6.20 -1.23 -6.68
C SER A 91 -6.32 0.28 -6.53
N LYS A 92 -7.54 0.83 -6.51
CA LYS A 92 -7.80 2.27 -6.29
C LYS A 92 -7.28 2.75 -4.94
N ARG A 93 -7.47 1.97 -3.86
CA ARG A 93 -6.94 2.32 -2.53
C ARG A 93 -5.42 2.31 -2.52
N ASN A 94 -4.80 1.31 -3.12
CA ASN A 94 -3.34 1.21 -3.21
C ASN A 94 -2.76 2.37 -4.02
N ASP A 95 -3.38 2.73 -5.15
CA ASP A 95 -3.00 3.88 -5.97
C ASP A 95 -3.09 5.20 -5.19
N LEU A 96 -4.18 5.42 -4.43
CA LEU A 96 -4.29 6.57 -3.53
C LEU A 96 -3.17 6.60 -2.48
N HIS A 97 -2.85 5.47 -1.86
CA HIS A 97 -1.75 5.40 -0.89
C HIS A 97 -0.39 5.73 -1.52
N VAL A 98 -0.12 5.22 -2.72
CA VAL A 98 1.13 5.51 -3.45
C VAL A 98 1.22 7.00 -3.77
N ARG A 99 0.15 7.60 -4.29
CA ARG A 99 0.11 9.05 -4.59
C ARG A 99 0.31 9.91 -3.35
N MET A 100 -0.31 9.55 -2.23
CA MET A 100 -0.11 10.27 -0.97
C MET A 100 1.34 10.20 -0.50
N ILE A 101 2.00 9.04 -0.64
CA ILE A 101 3.42 8.87 -0.28
C ILE A 101 4.33 9.65 -1.23
N GLU A 102 4.02 9.65 -2.53
CA GLU A 102 4.76 10.40 -3.54
C GLU A 102 4.70 11.90 -3.27
N GLN A 103 3.49 12.44 -3.08
CA GLN A 103 3.28 13.84 -2.73
C GLN A 103 3.98 14.21 -1.40
N ALA A 104 3.86 13.39 -0.37
CA ALA A 104 4.57 13.61 0.90
C ALA A 104 6.10 13.59 0.73
N GLY A 105 6.60 12.78 -0.20
CA GLY A 105 8.01 12.75 -0.59
C GLY A 105 8.45 14.04 -1.29
N GLU A 106 7.67 14.53 -2.24
CA GLU A 106 7.92 15.80 -2.94
C GLU A 106 7.92 16.98 -1.97
N ASP A 107 6.92 17.07 -1.11
CA ASP A 107 6.81 18.12 -0.09
C ASP A 107 8.01 18.10 0.86
N ARG A 108 8.44 16.90 1.30
CA ARG A 108 9.63 16.76 2.13
C ARG A 108 10.88 17.27 1.42
N VAL A 109 11.05 16.98 0.13
CA VAL A 109 12.19 17.46 -0.66
C VAL A 109 12.14 18.98 -0.79
N LEU A 110 10.95 19.56 -1.00
CA LEU A 110 10.76 21.01 -1.04
C LEU A 110 11.19 21.66 0.29
N PHE A 111 10.74 21.13 1.43
CA PHE A 111 11.09 21.68 2.74
C PHE A 111 12.56 21.51 3.10
N MET A 112 13.20 20.41 2.68
CA MET A 112 14.63 20.18 2.93
C MET A 112 15.54 21.09 2.10
N ASN A 113 15.11 21.47 0.90
CA ASN A 113 15.92 22.32 0.01
C ASN A 113 15.60 23.82 0.14
N THR A 114 14.47 24.18 0.75
CA THR A 114 14.08 25.59 0.95
C THR A 114 14.86 26.19 2.11
N LYS A 115 15.47 27.37 1.91
CA LYS A 115 16.08 28.11 3.01
C LYS A 115 15.00 28.56 3.98
N PRO A 116 15.19 28.39 5.30
CA PRO A 116 14.27 28.94 6.28
C PRO A 116 14.18 30.46 6.11
N GLN A 117 12.97 31.02 6.23
CA GLN A 117 12.78 32.47 6.18
C GLN A 117 13.41 33.09 7.44
N GLU A 118 14.40 33.98 7.25
CA GLU A 118 15.11 34.65 8.34
C GLU A 118 14.29 35.77 8.98
N TYR A 119 13.28 36.27 8.27
CA TYR A 119 12.41 37.36 8.72
C TYR A 119 11.02 36.85 9.07
N VAL A 120 10.41 37.49 10.06
CA VAL A 120 9.01 37.28 10.41
C VAL A 120 8.16 38.07 9.43
N ASP A 121 7.24 37.40 8.75
CA ASP A 121 6.35 38.06 7.78
C ASP A 121 5.33 38.91 8.55
N MET A 122 5.50 40.23 8.50
CA MET A 122 4.64 41.21 9.17
C MET A 122 3.71 41.84 8.15
N LYS A 123 2.40 41.92 8.43
CA LYS A 123 1.43 42.54 7.53
C LYS A 123 1.71 44.02 7.23
N PHE A 124 2.32 44.74 8.18
CA PHE A 124 2.63 46.16 8.07
C PHE A 124 4.00 46.48 8.71
N PRO A 125 5.12 46.19 8.04
CA PRO A 125 6.46 46.47 8.58
C PRO A 125 6.74 47.97 8.69
N GLU A 126 6.09 48.77 7.84
CA GLU A 126 6.18 50.23 7.79
C GLU A 126 5.93 50.90 9.15
N ILE A 127 5.03 50.34 9.97
CA ILE A 127 4.64 50.93 11.26
C ILE A 127 5.82 51.06 12.24
N MET A 128 6.84 50.22 12.07
CA MET A 128 8.04 50.25 12.90
C MET A 128 8.94 51.43 12.57
N ASN A 129 8.80 52.02 11.37
CA ASN A 129 9.58 53.16 10.91
C ASN A 129 8.75 54.46 10.79
N VAL A 130 7.54 54.48 11.36
CA VAL A 130 6.70 55.69 11.35
C VAL A 130 7.24 56.69 12.37
N GLY A 131 7.98 57.69 11.88
CA GLY A 131 8.48 58.81 12.67
C GLY A 131 9.32 59.77 11.82
N SER A 132 9.36 61.05 12.20
CA SER A 132 10.31 62.01 11.59
C SER A 132 11.73 61.63 12.00
N PRO A 133 12.72 61.54 11.08
CA PRO A 133 14.12 61.34 11.46
C PRO A 133 14.71 62.49 12.29
N TYR A 134 14.07 63.67 12.26
CA TYR A 134 14.54 64.89 12.89
C TYR A 134 13.65 65.31 14.04
N ASN A 135 14.28 65.87 15.09
CA ASN A 135 13.63 66.51 16.24
C ASN A 135 12.70 65.60 17.06
N VAL A 136 13.09 64.35 17.26
CA VAL A 136 12.35 63.39 18.09
C VAL A 136 12.86 63.47 19.53
N PRO A 137 11.97 63.66 20.54
CA PRO A 137 12.40 63.63 21.94
C PRO A 137 12.93 62.23 22.31
N ALA A 138 14.00 62.20 23.09
CA ALA A 138 14.60 60.95 23.56
C ALA A 138 13.56 60.10 24.30
N GLY A 139 13.43 58.82 23.92
CA GLY A 139 12.44 57.90 24.47
C GLY A 139 11.09 57.84 23.72
N SER A 140 10.89 58.62 22.65
CA SER A 140 9.69 58.52 21.81
C SER A 140 9.59 57.19 21.06
N GLN A 141 10.73 56.58 20.73
CA GLN A 141 10.76 55.26 20.11
C GLN A 141 10.96 54.21 21.20
N ASN A 142 10.11 53.19 21.18
CA ASN A 142 10.18 52.09 22.13
C ASN A 142 11.38 51.20 21.80
N ASN A 143 12.16 50.85 22.82
CA ASN A 143 13.21 49.87 22.68
C ASN A 143 12.59 48.49 22.38
N MET A 144 12.91 47.97 21.19
CA MET A 144 12.36 46.72 20.65
C MET A 144 13.08 45.46 21.15
N GLU A 145 14.24 45.61 21.80
CA GLU A 145 15.08 44.50 22.26
C GLU A 145 14.32 43.57 23.21
N LYS A 146 13.54 44.12 24.15
CA LYS A 146 12.72 43.33 25.07
C LYS A 146 11.64 42.50 24.37
N VAL A 147 11.08 43.04 23.29
CA VAL A 147 10.05 42.34 22.49
C VAL A 147 10.70 41.20 21.70
N ILE A 148 11.86 41.48 21.09
CA ILE A 148 12.66 40.47 20.38
C ILE A 148 13.07 39.35 21.33
N GLU A 149 13.56 39.66 22.52
CA GLU A 149 13.92 38.68 23.55
C GLU A 149 12.73 37.80 23.95
N LYS A 150 11.56 38.40 24.20
CA LYS A 150 10.34 37.65 24.53
C LYS A 150 9.98 36.64 23.43
N TYR A 151 9.96 37.07 22.18
CA TYR A 151 9.59 36.18 21.07
C TYR A 151 10.66 35.13 20.76
N LYS A 152 11.94 35.46 20.90
CA LYS A 152 13.03 34.46 20.86
C LYS A 152 12.83 33.40 21.93
N LYS A 153 12.51 33.80 23.17
CA LYS A 153 12.24 32.88 24.27
C LYS A 153 11.05 31.96 23.96
N LEU A 154 9.93 32.53 23.50
CA LEU A 154 8.74 31.74 23.11
C LEU A 154 9.06 30.75 21.99
N ALA A 155 9.84 31.15 20.99
CA ALA A 155 10.23 30.26 19.89
C ALA A 155 11.12 29.10 20.37
N TYR A 156 12.06 29.36 21.29
CA TYR A 156 12.88 28.29 21.88
C TYR A 156 12.05 27.34 22.74
N GLU A 157 11.16 27.86 23.61
CA GLU A 157 10.25 27.04 24.42
C GLU A 157 9.34 26.18 23.54
N GLU A 158 8.82 26.71 22.43
CA GLU A 158 8.03 25.93 21.48
C GLU A 158 8.85 24.84 20.78
N ASN A 159 10.10 25.13 20.41
CA ASN A 159 10.99 24.16 19.77
C ASN A 159 11.35 23.03 20.74
N GLU A 160 11.64 23.36 22.00
CA GLU A 160 11.86 22.39 23.06
C GLU A 160 10.62 21.53 23.29
N ARG A 161 9.43 22.14 23.38
CA ARG A 161 8.16 21.41 23.50
C ARG A 161 7.92 20.47 22.31
N LYS A 162 8.23 20.91 21.08
CA LYS A 162 8.14 20.06 19.88
C LYS A 162 9.15 18.91 19.93
N LEU A 163 10.37 19.17 20.40
CA LEU A 163 11.42 18.15 20.56
C LEU A 163 11.03 17.12 21.64
N GLU A 164 10.46 17.56 22.76
CA GLU A 164 9.95 16.69 23.81
C GLU A 164 8.77 15.85 23.33
N ALA A 165 7.83 16.46 22.60
CA ALA A 165 6.74 15.73 21.97
C ALA A 165 7.26 14.69 20.97
N LEU A 166 8.30 15.01 20.19
CA LEU A 166 8.98 14.05 19.30
C LEU A 166 9.62 12.92 20.09
N ARG A 167 10.35 13.22 21.18
CA ARG A 167 10.97 12.22 22.04
C ARG A 167 9.95 11.29 22.69
N ASN A 168 8.80 11.84 23.08
CA ASN A 168 7.72 11.11 23.73
C ASN A 168 6.74 10.46 22.72
N ASN A 169 6.96 10.63 21.41
CA ASN A 169 6.03 10.22 20.33
C ASN A 169 4.60 10.78 20.51
N GLU A 170 4.47 11.97 21.09
CA GLU A 170 3.22 12.71 21.30
C GLU A 170 2.99 13.78 20.23
N VAL A 171 3.62 13.62 19.06
CA VAL A 171 3.46 14.56 17.95
C VAL A 171 2.03 14.47 17.43
N LYS A 172 1.28 15.57 17.54
CA LYS A 172 -0.14 15.62 17.15
C LYS A 172 -0.43 15.16 15.72
N SER A 173 0.53 15.34 14.80
CA SER A 173 0.40 14.89 13.40
C SER A 173 0.55 13.38 13.23
N GLU A 174 1.23 12.70 14.15
CA GLU A 174 1.45 11.25 14.12
C GLU A 174 0.42 10.50 14.96
N GLN A 175 -0.26 11.19 15.88
CA GLN A 175 -1.32 10.58 16.66
C GLN A 175 -2.52 10.22 15.76
N PRO A 176 -3.13 9.04 15.97
CA PRO A 176 -4.31 8.66 15.23
C PRO A 176 -5.39 9.72 15.43
N PHE A 177 -6.05 10.12 14.33
CA PHE A 177 -7.13 11.09 14.39
C PHE A 177 -8.21 10.59 15.34
N GLU A 178 -8.38 11.26 16.48
CA GLU A 178 -9.52 11.03 17.35
C GLU A 178 -10.77 11.34 16.52
N LYS A 179 -11.59 10.32 16.26
CA LYS A 179 -12.88 10.49 15.62
C LYS A 179 -13.77 11.30 16.56
N ILE A 180 -13.66 12.62 16.47
CA ILE A 180 -14.68 13.52 16.99
C ILE A 180 -15.94 13.13 16.22
N HIS A 181 -16.87 12.49 16.93
CA HIS A 181 -18.18 12.06 16.46
C HIS A 181 -18.78 13.17 15.59
N ILE A 182 -18.63 13.02 14.27
CA ILE A 182 -19.25 13.89 13.30
C ILE A 182 -20.74 13.71 13.54
N ARG A 183 -21.44 14.78 13.95
CA ARG A 183 -22.90 14.75 14.03
C ARG A 183 -23.40 14.25 12.69
N LYS A 184 -24.10 13.11 12.70
CA LYS A 184 -24.69 12.49 11.52
C LYS A 184 -25.40 13.59 10.71
N ALA A 185 -25.01 13.76 9.45
CA ALA A 185 -25.67 14.72 8.58
C ALA A 185 -27.17 14.40 8.56
N PRO A 186 -28.06 15.40 8.71
CA PRO A 186 -29.50 15.16 8.60
C PRO A 186 -29.83 14.81 7.15
N GLY A 187 -29.87 13.52 6.82
CA GLY A 187 -30.18 13.04 5.47
C GLY A 187 -29.96 11.55 5.23
N ASP A 188 -29.04 10.89 5.95
CA ASP A 188 -28.77 9.47 5.73
C ASP A 188 -29.66 8.57 6.59
N SER A 189 -30.90 8.40 6.13
CA SER A 189 -31.75 7.26 6.43
C SER A 189 -32.09 6.56 5.10
N LEU A 190 -31.41 5.44 4.82
CA LEU A 190 -31.91 4.18 4.25
C LEU A 190 -30.72 3.29 3.85
#